data_AF-A0A3D0SGR8-F1
#
_entry.id   AF-A0A3D0SGR8-F1
#
_cell.length_a   1.000
_cell.length_b   1.000
_cell.length_c   1.000
_cell.angle_alpha   90.00
_cell.angle_beta   90.00
_cell.angle_gamma   90.00
#
_symmetry.space_group_name_H-M   'P 1'
#
loop_
_entity.id
_entity.type
_entity.pdbx_description
1 polymer ?
#
loop_
_entity_poly.entity_id
_entity_poly.type
_entity_poly.pdbx_seq_one_letter_code
_entity_poly.pdbx_strand_id
1 'polypeptide(L)'
;MRQILSISLLAASLACSSLSAAQSVDDFDEISARMDAEFENQTKRIDDIYQAVDEAIDRAFRGLTKRIEVKWPDGALPERHRWVTYNKTMSSRAIADFESGELIIETLVEPGEDLQERVAE
;
A
#
# COMPACT_ATOMS: atom_id res chain seq x y z
N MET A 1 48.07 56.79 27.91
CA MET A 1 48.39 55.66 27.01
C MET A 1 48.00 54.32 27.65
N ARG A 2 46.70 54.06 27.90
CA ARG A 2 46.25 52.79 28.51
C ARG A 2 44.81 52.39 28.16
N GLN A 3 44.33 52.83 26.99
CA GLN A 3 42.99 52.47 26.46
C GLN A 3 43.04 52.01 24.99
N ILE A 4 44.19 52.12 24.33
CA ILE A 4 44.35 51.72 22.92
C ILE A 4 44.69 50.21 22.81
N LEU A 5 45.18 49.58 23.88
CA LEU A 5 45.45 48.13 23.91
C LEU A 5 44.19 47.26 24.04
N SER A 6 43.09 47.78 24.58
CA SER A 6 41.87 46.98 24.84
C SER A 6 40.98 46.83 23.60
N ILE A 7 41.07 47.77 22.65
CA ILE A 7 40.26 47.76 21.42
C ILE A 7 40.90 46.86 20.35
N SER A 8 42.24 46.80 20.29
CA SER A 8 42.95 45.87 19.40
C SER A 8 42.71 44.40 19.73
N LEU A 9 42.41 44.06 20.99
CA LEU A 9 42.14 42.68 21.39
C LEU A 9 40.71 42.23 21.04
N LEU A 10 39.75 43.17 20.96
CA LEU A 10 38.37 42.90 20.57
C LEU A 10 38.19 42.80 19.05
N ALA A 11 39.02 43.50 18.27
CA ALA A 11 39.04 43.37 16.81
C ALA A 11 39.70 42.05 16.34
N ALA A 12 40.61 41.49 17.13
CA ALA A 12 41.24 40.19 16.83
C ALA A 12 40.32 38.99 17.11
N SER A 13 39.35 39.11 18.01
CA SER A 13 38.38 38.03 18.29
C SER A 13 37.21 37.97 17.30
N LEU A 14 36.87 39.08 16.63
CA LEU A 14 35.84 39.11 15.58
C LEU A 14 36.36 38.67 14.19
N ALA A 15 37.67 38.66 13.96
CA ALA A 15 38.24 38.20 12.69
C ALA A 15 38.27 36.67 12.54
N CYS A 16 38.08 35.91 13.63
CA CYS A 16 38.05 34.45 13.60
C CYS A 16 36.64 33.85 13.43
N SER A 17 35.58 34.66 13.43
CA SER A 17 34.20 34.16 13.26
C SER A 17 33.82 33.97 11.78
N SER A 18 34.64 34.43 10.84
CA SER A 18 34.41 34.34 9.40
C SER A 18 35.21 33.21 8.72
N LEU A 19 35.78 32.26 9.48
CA LEU A 19 36.18 30.98 8.89
C LEU A 19 34.91 30.12 8.76
N SER A 20 34.05 30.54 7.83
CA SER A 20 32.96 29.73 7.32
C SER A 20 33.50 28.35 7.00
N ALA A 21 32.88 27.34 7.60
CA ALA A 21 33.19 25.93 7.45
C ALA A 21 33.53 25.57 6.00
N ALA A 22 34.81 25.37 5.70
CA ALA A 22 35.21 24.53 4.60
C ALA A 22 34.93 23.09 5.06
N GLN A 23 33.67 22.64 4.94
CA GLN A 23 33.34 21.23 5.05
C GLN A 23 34.22 20.49 4.03
N SER A 24 35.01 19.55 4.53
CA SER A 24 35.99 18.82 3.74
C SER A 24 35.31 17.92 2.72
N VAL A 25 36.01 17.57 1.63
CA VAL A 25 35.52 16.58 0.64
C VAL A 25 35.11 15.26 1.31
N ASP A 26 35.80 14.86 2.39
CA ASP A 26 35.46 13.69 3.20
C ASP A 26 34.03 13.76 3.79
N ASP A 27 33.52 14.95 4.13
CA ASP A 27 32.16 15.13 4.64
C ASP A 27 31.13 14.85 3.54
N PHE A 28 31.47 15.14 2.28
CA PHE A 28 30.60 14.88 1.14
C PHE A 28 30.57 13.38 0.77
N ASP A 29 31.71 12.69 0.88
CA ASP A 29 31.78 11.24 0.66
C ASP A 29 30.99 10.48 1.74
N GLU A 30 31.06 10.89 3.01
CA GLU A 30 30.23 10.32 4.08
C GLU A 30 28.74 10.55 3.83
N ILE A 31 28.35 11.78 3.47
CA ILE A 31 26.96 12.11 3.13
C ILE A 31 26.47 11.27 1.93
N SER A 32 27.30 11.12 0.89
CA SER A 32 26.96 10.33 -0.29
C SER A 32 26.76 8.86 0.07
N ALA A 33 27.69 8.26 0.82
CA ALA A 33 27.57 6.88 1.28
C ALA A 33 26.31 6.65 2.14
N ARG A 34 25.97 7.62 3.00
CA ARG A 34 24.73 7.58 3.78
C ARG A 34 23.49 7.66 2.90
N MET A 35 23.49 8.55 1.91
CA MET A 35 22.37 8.68 0.97
C MET A 35 22.16 7.38 0.18
N ASP A 36 23.23 6.79 -0.33
CA ASP A 36 23.17 5.51 -1.07
C ASP A 36 22.59 4.40 -0.19
N ALA A 37 23.07 4.27 1.05
CA ALA A 37 22.55 3.27 1.99
C ALA A 37 21.05 3.49 2.31
N GLU A 38 20.61 4.74 2.46
CA GLU A 38 19.20 5.07 2.66
C GLU A 38 18.35 4.76 1.43
N PHE A 39 18.86 5.03 0.21
CA PHE A 39 18.16 4.69 -1.04
C PHE A 39 18.02 3.18 -1.23
N GLU A 40 19.09 2.42 -0.98
CA GLU A 40 19.05 0.95 -1.01
C GLU A 40 18.06 0.40 0.01
N ASN A 41 18.07 0.92 1.24
CA ASN A 41 17.13 0.52 2.29
C ASN A 41 15.67 0.82 1.89
N GLN A 42 15.40 2.02 1.38
CA GLN A 42 14.06 2.41 0.95
C GLN A 42 13.57 1.58 -0.23
N THR A 43 14.43 1.32 -1.21
CA THR A 43 14.11 0.47 -2.36
C THR A 43 13.71 -0.92 -1.88
N LYS A 44 14.54 -1.53 -1.02
CA LYS A 44 14.24 -2.84 -0.44
C LYS A 44 12.92 -2.85 0.33
N ARG A 45 12.67 -1.81 1.14
CA ARG A 45 11.43 -1.71 1.91
C ARG A 45 10.21 -1.60 1.01
N ILE A 46 10.30 -0.85 -0.09
CA ILE A 46 9.21 -0.73 -1.07
C ILE A 46 8.95 -2.07 -1.74
N ASP A 47 9.99 -2.78 -2.17
CA ASP A 47 9.89 -4.11 -2.78
C ASP A 47 9.23 -5.11 -1.82
N ASP A 48 9.69 -5.14 -0.56
CA ASP A 48 9.14 -6.02 0.48
C ASP A 48 7.63 -5.72 0.72
N ILE A 49 7.20 -4.45 0.64
CA ILE A 49 5.79 -4.06 0.76
C ILE A 49 4.96 -4.55 -0.44
N TYR A 50 5.44 -4.32 -1.67
CA TYR A 50 4.74 -4.78 -2.87
C TYR A 50 4.59 -6.29 -2.89
N GLN A 51 5.65 -7.02 -2.55
CA GLN A 51 5.60 -8.47 -2.42
C GLN A 51 4.55 -8.91 -1.39
N ALA A 52 4.52 -8.28 -0.21
CA ALA A 52 3.55 -8.62 0.83
C ALA A 52 2.11 -8.34 0.40
N VAL A 53 1.88 -7.27 -0.37
CA VAL A 53 0.56 -6.94 -0.93
C VAL A 53 0.14 -7.98 -1.97
N ASP A 54 1.01 -8.34 -2.90
CA ASP A 54 0.73 -9.36 -3.91
C ASP A 54 0.39 -10.72 -3.27
N GLU A 55 1.18 -11.14 -2.28
CA GLU A 55 0.92 -12.37 -1.54
C GLU A 55 -0.41 -12.35 -0.77
N ALA A 56 -0.78 -11.19 -0.21
CA ALA A 56 -2.03 -11.01 0.49
C ALA A 56 -3.23 -11.05 -0.46
N ILE A 57 -3.13 -10.40 -1.63
CA ILE A 57 -4.12 -10.44 -2.70
C ILE A 57 -4.32 -11.87 -3.17
N ASP A 58 -3.24 -12.57 -3.53
CA ASP A 58 -3.27 -13.97 -3.98
C ASP A 58 -3.92 -14.89 -2.95
N ARG A 59 -3.57 -14.72 -1.67
CA ARG A 59 -4.15 -15.50 -0.58
C ARG A 59 -5.65 -15.21 -0.43
N ALA A 60 -6.05 -13.94 -0.50
CA ALA A 60 -7.45 -13.54 -0.41
C ALA A 60 -8.27 -14.11 -1.57
N PHE A 61 -7.77 -13.99 -2.81
CA PHE A 61 -8.39 -14.55 -4.01
C PHE A 61 -8.53 -16.07 -3.93
N ARG A 62 -7.44 -16.81 -3.68
CA ARG A 62 -7.50 -18.26 -3.51
C ARG A 62 -8.46 -18.69 -2.39
N GLY A 63 -8.47 -17.95 -1.27
CA GLY A 63 -9.36 -18.22 -0.16
C GLY A 63 -10.83 -17.97 -0.51
N LEU A 64 -11.12 -16.91 -1.25
CA LEU A 64 -12.47 -16.61 -1.75
C LEU A 64 -12.94 -17.66 -2.75
N THR A 65 -12.13 -17.98 -3.77
CA THR A 65 -12.43 -19.00 -4.78
C THR A 65 -12.79 -20.34 -4.12
N LYS A 66 -11.97 -20.81 -3.17
CA LYS A 66 -12.25 -22.04 -2.42
C LYS A 66 -13.59 -22.02 -1.68
N ARG A 67 -13.98 -20.88 -1.09
CA ARG A 67 -15.28 -20.76 -0.39
C ARG A 67 -16.46 -20.76 -1.36
N ILE A 68 -16.29 -20.14 -2.52
CA ILE A 68 -17.30 -20.10 -3.57
C ILE A 68 -17.52 -21.52 -4.12
N GLU A 69 -16.44 -22.22 -4.49
CA GLU A 69 -16.46 -23.56 -5.10
C GLU A 69 -17.20 -24.62 -4.27
N VAL A 70 -17.26 -24.46 -2.94
CA VAL A 70 -18.01 -25.36 -2.05
C VAL A 70 -19.50 -25.38 -2.38
N LYS A 71 -20.07 -24.25 -2.81
CA LYS A 71 -21.50 -24.11 -3.12
C LYS A 71 -21.76 -23.92 -4.61
N TRP A 72 -20.82 -23.33 -5.33
CA TRP A 72 -20.93 -22.98 -6.73
C TRP A 72 -19.74 -23.57 -7.51
N PRO A 73 -19.88 -24.78 -8.08
CA PRO A 73 -18.83 -25.40 -8.89
C PRO A 73 -18.45 -24.58 -10.13
N ASP A 74 -19.38 -23.74 -10.61
CA ASP A 74 -19.24 -22.82 -11.73
C ASP A 74 -18.80 -21.41 -11.30
N GLY A 75 -18.28 -21.27 -10.06
CA GLY A 75 -18.09 -20.00 -9.35
C GLY A 75 -17.77 -18.78 -10.20
N ALA A 76 -18.43 -17.66 -9.91
CA ALA A 76 -18.22 -16.40 -10.59
C ALA A 76 -17.23 -15.53 -9.80
N LEU A 77 -16.21 -15.02 -10.48
CA LEU A 77 -15.27 -14.06 -9.90
C LEU A 77 -15.50 -12.68 -10.52
N PRO A 78 -15.19 -11.60 -9.78
CA PRO A 78 -15.19 -10.25 -10.35
C PRO A 78 -14.20 -10.13 -11.51
N GLU A 79 -14.60 -9.41 -12.54
CA GLU A 79 -13.78 -9.09 -13.71
C GLU A 79 -13.89 -7.59 -14.02
N ARG A 80 -13.13 -7.09 -14.99
CA ARG A 80 -13.10 -5.66 -15.33
C ARG A 80 -14.50 -5.07 -15.62
N HIS A 81 -15.34 -5.82 -16.32
CA HIS A 81 -16.69 -5.41 -16.71
C HIS A 81 -17.78 -6.12 -15.89
N ARG A 82 -17.39 -6.90 -14.86
CA ARG A 82 -18.32 -7.72 -14.10
C ARG A 82 -18.13 -7.52 -12.61
N TRP A 83 -19.14 -6.99 -11.96
CA TRP A 83 -19.20 -6.96 -10.50
C TRP A 83 -19.90 -8.21 -10.00
N VAL A 84 -19.26 -8.93 -9.08
CA VAL A 84 -19.81 -10.14 -8.45
C VAL A 84 -19.79 -9.96 -6.95
N THR A 85 -20.92 -10.24 -6.31
CA THR A 85 -21.01 -10.33 -4.86
C THR A 85 -21.71 -11.61 -4.45
N TYR A 86 -21.35 -12.10 -3.26
CA TYR A 86 -21.97 -13.24 -2.62
C TYR A 86 -22.50 -12.81 -1.26
N ASN A 87 -23.63 -13.38 -0.84
CA ASN A 87 -24.10 -13.22 0.52
C ASN A 87 -23.17 -13.95 1.52
N LYS A 88 -23.35 -13.69 2.82
CA LYS A 88 -22.48 -14.22 3.88
C LYS A 88 -22.40 -15.75 3.89
N THR A 89 -23.48 -16.43 3.51
CA THR A 89 -23.57 -17.90 3.51
C THR A 89 -23.15 -18.53 2.19
N MET A 90 -22.74 -17.73 1.19
CA MET A 90 -22.42 -18.16 -0.18
C MET A 90 -23.60 -18.87 -0.89
N SER A 91 -24.83 -18.77 -0.38
CA SER A 91 -26.00 -19.39 -1.02
C SER A 91 -26.55 -18.54 -2.16
N SER A 92 -26.28 -17.24 -2.16
CA SER A 92 -26.82 -16.31 -3.14
C SER A 92 -25.70 -15.46 -3.72
N ARG A 93 -25.78 -15.19 -5.03
CA ARG A 93 -24.84 -14.34 -5.76
C ARG A 93 -25.59 -13.33 -6.61
N ALA A 94 -25.01 -12.16 -6.78
CA ALA A 94 -25.45 -11.16 -7.74
C ALA A 94 -24.28 -10.81 -8.66
N ILE A 95 -24.57 -10.79 -9.96
CA ILE A 95 -23.62 -10.56 -11.03
C ILE A 95 -24.17 -9.43 -11.89
N ALA A 96 -23.50 -8.28 -11.86
CA ALA A 96 -23.77 -7.19 -12.79
C ALA A 96 -22.73 -7.24 -13.90
N ASP A 97 -23.17 -7.50 -15.14
CA ASP A 97 -22.31 -7.43 -16.32
C ASP A 97 -22.57 -6.10 -17.05
N PHE A 98 -21.59 -5.21 -17.00
CA PHE A 98 -21.70 -3.87 -17.56
C PHE A 98 -21.55 -3.84 -19.08
N GLU A 99 -21.06 -4.93 -19.69
CA GLU A 99 -20.95 -5.03 -21.15
C GLU A 99 -22.30 -5.39 -21.78
N SER A 100 -23.02 -6.36 -21.20
CA SER A 100 -24.39 -6.71 -21.65
C SER A 100 -25.46 -5.79 -21.05
N GLY A 101 -25.17 -5.12 -19.93
CA GLY A 101 -26.14 -4.30 -19.19
C GLY A 101 -27.10 -5.14 -18.33
N GLU A 102 -26.72 -6.36 -17.98
CA GLU A 102 -27.57 -7.31 -17.27
C GLU A 102 -27.21 -7.42 -15.78
N LEU A 103 -28.23 -7.59 -14.95
CA LEU A 103 -28.10 -7.97 -13.54
C LEU A 103 -28.72 -9.35 -13.34
N ILE A 104 -27.88 -10.32 -12.99
CA ILE A 104 -28.28 -11.69 -12.71
C ILE A 104 -28.20 -11.89 -11.20
N ILE A 105 -29.28 -12.37 -10.59
CA ILE A 105 -29.33 -12.73 -9.17
C ILE A 105 -29.74 -14.19 -9.07
N GLU A 106 -28.91 -14.98 -8.40
CA GLU A 106 -29.12 -16.42 -8.24
C GLU A 106 -29.04 -16.80 -6.78
N THR A 107 -29.87 -17.76 -6.37
CA THR A 107 -29.82 -18.34 -5.03
C THR A 107 -29.99 -19.85 -5.11
N LEU A 108 -29.18 -20.58 -4.38
CA LEU A 108 -29.31 -22.03 -4.25
C LEU A 108 -30.59 -22.35 -3.47
N VAL A 109 -31.33 -23.34 -3.98
CA VAL A 109 -32.60 -23.79 -3.44
C VAL A 109 -32.61 -25.25 -3.03
N GLU A 110 -32.96 -25.55 -1.77
CA GLU A 110 -33.12 -26.93 -1.33
C GLU A 110 -34.40 -27.52 -1.96
N PRO A 111 -34.39 -28.80 -2.35
CA PRO A 111 -35.58 -29.44 -2.91
C PRO A 111 -36.77 -29.39 -1.93
N GLY A 112 -37.90 -28.82 -2.38
CA GLY A 112 -39.13 -28.73 -1.61
C GLY A 112 -39.31 -27.47 -0.76
N GLU A 113 -38.36 -26.54 -0.81
CA GLU A 113 -38.43 -25.24 -0.13
C GLU A 113 -39.24 -24.22 -0.96
N ASP A 114 -40.04 -23.37 -0.30
CA ASP A 114 -40.78 -22.31 -0.98
C ASP A 114 -39.84 -21.19 -1.46
N LEU A 115 -39.89 -20.91 -2.76
CA LEU A 115 -39.05 -19.88 -3.38
C LEU A 115 -39.48 -18.47 -2.98
N GLN A 116 -40.75 -18.24 -2.65
CA GLN A 116 -41.23 -16.90 -2.29
C GLN A 116 -40.76 -16.48 -0.90
N GLU A 117 -40.69 -17.41 0.05
CA GLU A 117 -40.20 -17.13 1.41
C GLU A 117 -38.70 -16.77 1.38
N ARG A 118 -37.93 -17.42 0.51
CA ARG A 118 -36.47 -17.23 0.48
C ARG A 118 -35.97 -15.99 -0.26
N VAL A 119 -36.73 -15.47 -1.23
CA VAL A 119 -36.36 -14.24 -1.94
C VAL A 119 -36.56 -12.99 -1.07
N ALA A 120 -37.32 -13.10 0.03
CA ALA A 120 -37.60 -12.01 0.95
C ALA A 120 -36.56 -11.83 2.08
N GLU A 121 -35.59 -12.75 2.20
CA GLU A 121 -34.52 -12.76 3.23
C GLU A 121 -33.22 -12.11 2.74
#